data_AF-A0A9X5C9H4-F1
#
_entry.id   AF-A0A9X5C9H4-F1
#
_cell.length_a   1.000
_cell.length_b   1.000
_cell.length_c   1.000
_cell.angle_alpha   90.00
_cell.angle_beta   90.00
_cell.angle_gamma   90.00
#
_symmetry.space_group_name_H-M   'P 1'
#
loop_
_entity.id
_entity.type
_entity.pdbx_description
1 polymer ?
#
loop_
_entity_poly.entity_id
_entity_poly.type
_entity_poly.pdbx_seq_one_letter_code
_entity_poly.pdbx_strand_id
1 'polypeptide(L)'
;MSNIFIEENGLYSIDCTGAVWASDKMHRDYSKAGLHINDVDFVIENSTDVFLAEYKNANIPDAVNPGAFNPMEDKKVDVVSIEEWNKDENYGKYPIVPVDSDTDS
;
A
#
# COMPACT_ATOMS: atom_id res chain seq x y z
N MET A 1 2.55 3.45 18.87
CA MET A 1 1.93 4.26 17.80
C MET A 1 1.16 3.28 16.94
N SER A 2 -0.10 3.55 16.60
CA SER A 2 -0.85 2.71 15.68
C SER A 2 -0.29 2.92 14.27
N ASN A 3 0.43 1.92 13.74
CA ASN A 3 0.95 1.94 12.37
C ASN A 3 -0.16 1.50 11.39
N ILE A 4 -1.33 2.12 11.50
CA ILE A 4 -2.45 1.89 10.58
C ILE A 4 -2.48 3.06 9.63
N PHE A 5 -2.34 2.80 8.33
CA PHE A 5 -2.31 3.83 7.30
C PHE A 5 -3.54 3.71 6.42
N ILE A 6 -4.10 4.85 6.03
CA ILE A 6 -5.29 4.94 5.19
C ILE A 6 -4.84 5.40 3.80
N GLU A 7 -5.30 4.73 2.75
CA GLU A 7 -4.98 5.12 1.37
C GLU A 7 -5.65 6.46 0.99
N GLU A 8 -5.21 7.05 -0.11
CA GLU A 8 -5.56 8.42 -0.49
C GLU A 8 -7.08 8.69 -0.65
N ASN A 9 -7.88 7.66 -0.97
CA ASN A 9 -9.33 7.78 -1.14
C ASN A 9 -10.12 7.46 0.14
N GLY A 10 -9.45 7.09 1.25
CA GLY A 10 -10.10 6.80 2.52
C GLY A 10 -10.92 5.49 2.55
N LEU A 11 -10.83 4.65 1.53
CA LEU A 11 -11.64 3.43 1.37
C LEU A 11 -11.02 2.23 2.06
N TYR A 12 -9.70 2.13 2.04
CA TYR A 12 -8.96 1.02 2.62
C TYR A 12 -7.89 1.50 3.60
N SER A 13 -7.60 0.65 4.57
CA SER A 13 -6.47 0.81 5.48
C SER A 13 -5.58 -0.42 5.44
N ILE A 14 -4.30 -0.22 5.68
CA ILE A 14 -3.32 -1.27 5.91
C ILE A 14 -2.87 -1.23 7.37
N ASP A 15 -2.95 -2.38 8.05
CA ASP A 15 -2.51 -2.52 9.43
C ASP A 15 -1.05 -2.97 9.50
N CYS A 16 -0.14 -2.03 9.74
CA CYS A 16 1.29 -2.29 9.92
C CYS A 16 1.71 -2.34 11.40
N THR A 17 0.80 -2.60 12.34
CA THR A 17 1.14 -2.65 13.77
C THR A 17 2.12 -3.75 14.13
N GLY A 18 2.17 -4.83 13.34
CA GLY A 18 3.17 -5.91 13.45
C GLY A 18 4.54 -5.59 12.85
N ALA A 19 4.72 -4.41 12.25
CA ALA A 19 5.99 -4.02 11.63
C ALA A 19 6.99 -3.50 12.67
N VAL A 20 8.29 -3.71 12.41
CA VAL A 20 9.37 -3.05 13.18
C VAL A 20 9.29 -1.55 12.93
N TRP A 21 9.08 -1.17 11.67
CA TRP A 21 8.87 0.21 11.25
C TRP A 21 8.00 0.23 10.00
N ALA A 22 7.19 1.29 9.83
CA ALA A 22 6.44 1.48 8.60
C ALA A 22 6.15 2.96 8.33
N SER A 23 5.94 3.29 7.05
CA SER A 23 5.61 4.65 6.61
C SER A 23 4.77 4.68 5.33
N ASP A 24 3.84 5.61 5.29
CA ASP A 24 2.98 6.01 4.15
C ASP A 24 3.47 7.30 3.47
N LYS A 25 4.66 7.80 3.85
CA LYS A 25 5.11 9.16 3.48
C LYS A 25 6.16 9.18 2.37
N MET A 26 6.58 8.02 1.88
CA MET A 26 7.74 7.90 0.99
C MET A 26 7.53 8.66 -0.33
N HIS A 27 6.41 8.45 -1.03
CA HIS A 27 6.11 9.19 -2.25
C HIS A 27 6.20 10.72 -2.06
N ARG A 28 5.60 11.23 -0.97
CA ARG A 28 5.62 12.66 -0.63
C ARG A 28 7.02 13.18 -0.32
N ASP A 29 7.76 12.47 0.53
CA ASP A 29 9.03 12.95 1.05
C ASP A 29 10.13 12.93 -0.04
N TYR A 30 10.11 11.94 -0.94
CA TYR A 30 11.01 11.89 -2.10
C TYR A 30 10.68 12.94 -3.15
N SER A 31 9.38 13.15 -3.43
CA SER A 31 8.94 14.22 -4.33
C SER A 31 9.39 15.59 -3.83
N LYS A 32 9.29 15.85 -2.52
CA LYS A 32 9.82 17.08 -1.90
C LYS A 32 11.34 17.21 -2.00
N ALA A 33 12.06 16.10 -1.96
CA ALA A 33 13.50 16.06 -2.11
C ALA A 33 13.97 16.21 -3.58
N GLY A 34 13.05 16.27 -4.54
CA GLY A 34 13.38 16.33 -5.98
C GLY A 34 13.94 15.02 -6.53
N LEU A 35 13.67 13.90 -5.86
CA LEU A 35 14.12 12.57 -6.25
C LEU A 35 12.99 11.83 -6.95
N HIS A 36 13.30 11.18 -8.07
CA HIS A 36 12.38 10.33 -8.81
C HIS A 36 12.56 8.86 -8.38
N ILE A 37 11.83 8.43 -7.36
CA ILE A 37 11.66 7.01 -7.02
C ILE A 37 10.35 6.52 -7.64
N ASN A 38 10.25 5.21 -7.91
CA ASN A 38 9.01 4.55 -8.29
C ASN A 38 7.87 4.91 -7.31
N ASP A 39 6.63 4.91 -7.78
CA ASP A 39 5.44 5.20 -6.97
C ASP A 39 5.29 4.15 -5.87
N VAL A 40 5.83 4.44 -4.68
CA VAL A 40 5.74 3.60 -3.48
C VAL A 40 4.84 4.30 -2.47
N ASP A 41 3.73 3.66 -2.16
CA ASP A 41 2.73 4.16 -1.21
C ASP A 41 3.10 3.77 0.21
N PHE A 42 3.52 2.52 0.42
CA PHE A 42 3.86 1.99 1.73
C PHE A 42 5.27 1.41 1.76
N VAL A 43 5.97 1.68 2.86
CA VAL A 43 7.21 0.98 3.21
C VAL A 43 7.03 0.31 4.55
N ILE A 44 7.31 -0.99 4.58
CA ILE A 44 7.07 -1.85 5.73
C ILE A 44 8.35 -2.63 6.01
N GLU A 45 8.91 -2.46 7.20
CA GLU A 45 10.09 -3.18 7.66
C GLU A 45 9.67 -4.23 8.68
N ASN A 46 10.08 -5.47 8.45
CA ASN A 46 9.97 -6.56 9.42
C ASN A 46 11.37 -6.96 9.92
N SER A 47 11.50 -8.08 10.63
CA SER A 47 12.79 -8.52 11.18
C SER A 47 13.82 -8.96 10.14
N THR A 48 13.41 -9.23 8.90
CA THR A 48 14.22 -9.85 7.84
C THR A 48 14.26 -9.04 6.55
N ASP A 49 13.20 -8.31 6.23
CA ASP A 49 12.94 -7.73 4.92
C ASP A 49 12.34 -6.31 5.01
N VAL A 50 12.51 -5.55 3.92
CA VAL A 50 11.85 -4.26 3.69
C VAL A 50 10.98 -4.39 2.45
N PHE A 51 9.67 -4.20 2.62
CA PHE A 51 8.69 -4.18 1.54
C PHE A 51 8.49 -2.75 1.04
N LEU A 52 8.53 -2.57 -0.28
CA LEU A 52 8.12 -1.35 -0.98
C LEU A 52 6.85 -1.68 -1.75
N ALA A 53 5.70 -1.25 -1.23
CA ALA A 53 4.40 -1.61 -1.79
C ALA A 53 3.75 -0.40 -2.48
N GLU A 54 3.27 -0.64 -3.70
CA GLU A 54 2.43 0.28 -4.45
C GLU A 54 0.98 -0.21 -4.37
N TYR A 55 0.07 0.65 -3.95
CA TYR A 55 -1.35 0.39 -3.87
C TYR A 55 -2.05 0.98 -5.09
N LYS A 56 -2.76 0.14 -5.84
CA LYS A 56 -3.54 0.60 -6.99
C LYS A 56 -5.00 0.22 -6.83
N ASN A 57 -5.85 1.24 -6.89
CA ASN A 57 -7.29 1.07 -7.02
C ASN A 57 -7.68 0.72 -8.46
N ALA A 58 -7.30 -0.46 -8.94
CA ALA A 58 -7.55 -0.87 -10.32
C ALA A 58 -9.05 -1.13 -10.64
N ASN A 59 -9.90 -1.20 -9.60
CA ASN A 59 -11.29 -1.66 -9.73
C ASN A 59 -12.35 -0.62 -9.31
N ILE A 60 -12.01 0.67 -9.18
CA ILE A 60 -13.03 1.71 -8.95
C ILE A 60 -13.68 2.11 -10.28
N PRO A 61 -15.02 2.19 -10.34
CA PRO A 61 -15.69 2.99 -11.38
C PRO A 61 -15.11 4.41 -11.35
N ASP A 62 -14.76 4.97 -12.51
CA ASP A 62 -14.22 6.32 -12.70
C ASP A 62 -12.72 6.55 -12.40
N ALA A 63 -11.89 5.50 -12.33
CA ALA A 63 -10.44 5.69 -12.29
C ALA A 63 -9.94 6.56 -13.46
N VAL A 64 -9.20 7.63 -13.16
CA VAL A 64 -8.78 8.67 -14.13
C VAL A 64 -7.97 8.10 -15.30
N ASN A 65 -7.31 6.95 -15.11
CA ASN A 65 -6.61 6.23 -16.18
C ASN A 65 -6.52 4.71 -15.89
N PRO A 66 -7.55 3.91 -16.23
CA PRO A 66 -7.59 2.48 -15.93
C PRO A 66 -6.48 1.68 -16.63
N GLY A 67 -5.98 2.20 -17.76
CA GLY A 67 -4.92 1.57 -18.57
C GLY A 67 -3.49 1.88 -18.11
N ALA A 68 -3.30 2.72 -17.08
CA ALA A 68 -1.98 3.01 -16.55
C ALA A 68 -1.38 1.84 -15.77
N PHE A 69 -2.22 0.93 -15.27
CA PHE A 69 -1.77 -0.23 -14.54
C PHE A 69 -1.37 -1.35 -15.51
N ASN A 70 -0.07 -1.54 -15.71
CA ASN A 70 0.47 -2.73 -16.37
C ASN A 70 1.01 -3.71 -15.31
N PRO A 71 0.27 -4.77 -14.96
CA PRO A 71 0.73 -5.75 -13.98
C PRO A 71 1.93 -6.57 -14.46
N MET A 72 2.23 -6.55 -15.77
CA MET A 72 3.31 -7.32 -16.40
C MET A 72 4.54 -6.47 -16.72
N GLU A 73 4.68 -5.28 -16.15
CA GLU A 73 5.87 -4.46 -16.33
C GLU A 73 7.08 -5.07 -15.59
N ASP A 74 8.21 -5.20 -16.29
CA ASP A 74 9.45 -5.90 -15.88
C ASP A 74 10.07 -5.47 -14.52
N LYS A 75 9.56 -4.41 -13.90
CA LYS A 75 10.12 -3.84 -12.66
C LYS A 75 9.37 -4.24 -11.40
N LYS A 76 8.29 -5.02 -11.50
CA LYS A 76 7.50 -5.48 -10.36
C LYS A 76 7.91 -6.91 -9.98
N VAL A 77 8.25 -7.11 -8.71
CA VAL A 77 8.64 -8.44 -8.20
C VAL A 77 7.41 -9.32 -8.02
N ASP A 78 6.29 -8.73 -7.60
CA ASP A 78 5.04 -9.44 -7.36
C ASP A 78 3.85 -8.50 -7.57
N VAL A 79 2.74 -9.03 -8.09
CA VAL A 79 1.49 -8.30 -8.31
C VAL A 79 0.33 -9.17 -7.88
N VAL A 80 -0.31 -8.77 -6.79
CA VAL A 80 -1.37 -9.54 -6.13
C VAL A 80 -2.59 -8.67 -5.87
N SER A 81 -3.76 -9.30 -5.84
CA SER A 81 -4.97 -8.69 -5.32
C SER A 81 -4.91 -8.53 -3.80
N ILE A 82 -5.79 -7.70 -3.23
CA ILE A 82 -5.94 -7.57 -1.76
C ILE A 82 -6.23 -8.93 -1.12
N GLU A 83 -7.04 -9.77 -1.76
CA GLU A 83 -7.36 -11.11 -1.24
C GLU A 83 -6.11 -12.01 -1.20
N GLU A 84 -5.30 -11.99 -2.25
CA GLU A 84 -4.04 -12.74 -2.32
C GLU A 84 -3.01 -12.20 -1.31
N TRP A 85 -2.86 -10.88 -1.21
CA TRP A 85 -2.02 -10.22 -0.20
C TRP A 85 -2.39 -10.67 1.21
N ASN A 86 -3.68 -10.63 1.56
CA ASN A 86 -4.15 -10.98 2.90
C ASN A 86 -4.00 -12.47 3.23
N LYS A 87 -3.94 -13.35 2.22
CA LYS A 87 -3.74 -14.80 2.40
C LYS A 87 -2.27 -15.21 2.42
N ASP A 88 -1.37 -14.37 1.93
CA ASP A 88 0.06 -14.65 1.88
C ASP A 88 0.67 -14.70 3.30
N GLU A 89 1.63 -15.60 3.50
CA GLU A 89 2.25 -15.86 4.80
C GLU A 89 3.17 -14.71 5.27
N ASN A 90 3.67 -13.90 4.33
CA ASN A 90 4.53 -12.76 4.59
C ASN A 90 3.72 -11.46 4.57
N TYR A 91 2.95 -11.22 3.50
CA TYR A 91 2.22 -9.98 3.32
C TYR A 91 0.97 -9.90 4.20
N GLY A 92 0.29 -11.03 4.44
CA GLY A 92 -0.95 -11.09 5.22
C GLY A 92 -0.78 -10.74 6.70
N LYS A 93 0.46 -10.58 7.17
CA LYS A 93 0.79 -9.98 8.47
C LYS A 93 0.46 -8.48 8.53
N TYR A 94 0.24 -7.86 7.38
CA TYR A 94 -0.10 -6.45 7.19
C TYR A 94 -1.41 -6.34 6.40
N PRO A 95 -2.54 -6.73 7.00
CA PRO A 95 -3.78 -6.89 6.25
C PRO A 95 -4.29 -5.55 5.72
N ILE A 96 -4.84 -5.59 4.50
CA ILE A 96 -5.55 -4.48 3.88
C ILE A 96 -7.04 -4.73 4.01
N VAL A 97 -7.75 -3.83 4.67
CA VAL A 97 -9.19 -3.95 4.97
C VAL A 97 -9.92 -2.65 4.67
N PRO A 98 -11.22 -2.70 4.34
CA PRO A 98 -12.03 -1.49 4.22
C PRO A 98 -11.96 -0.66 5.52
N VAL A 99 -11.94 0.66 5.39
CA VAL A 99 -12.15 1.53 6.55
C VAL A 99 -13.63 1.45 6.93
N ASP A 100 -13.93 1.01 8.15
CA ASP A 100 -15.30 1.02 8.67
C ASP A 100 -15.82 2.47 8.68
N SER A 101 -16.93 2.73 7.97
CA SER A 101 -17.59 4.04 7.91
C SER A 101 -18.25 4.46 9.23
N ASP A 102 -18.21 3.62 10.26
CA ASP A 102 -18.95 3.79 11.51
C ASP A 102 -18.07 4.28 12.67
N THR A 103 -17.25 5.30 12.42
CA THR A 103 -16.65 6.11 13.51
C THR A 103 -17.04 7.57 13.39
N ASP A 104 -18.36 7.81 13.38
CA ASP A 104 -18.94 9.05 13.92
C ASP A 104 -20.03 8.66 14.92
N SER A 105 -19.69 8.71 16.22
CA SER A 105 -20.62 8.75 17.36
C SER A 105 -20.37 10.03 18.15
#